data_AF-A0A183GXS3-F1
#
_entry.id   AF-A0A183GXS3-F1
#
_cell.length_a   1.000
_cell.length_b   1.000
_cell.length_c   1.000
_cell.angle_alpha   90.00
_cell.angle_beta   90.00
_cell.angle_gamma   90.00
#
_symmetry.space_group_name_H-M   'P 1'
#
loop_
_entity.id
_entity.type
_entity.pdbx_description
1 polymer ?
#
loop_
_entity_poly.entity_id
_entity_poly.type
_entity_poly.pdbx_seq_one_letter_code
_entity_poly.pdbx_strand_id
1 'polypeptide(L)'
;MRHSVGQRDKINRRVNADGELRINEENKNQKKHVNDDDELPGNSDPDTIFKLGEIGNFEPKEIQAQPGNYGEMGKPVLVDKTLPEVKQAMREYGFNTYVSDMISLNRSVPDVRMDECKYWHYPEDLPTASIVIAFHNEGWTPLLRTVHSVLLRSPPQLIREIIMVDDFSDKEHLKGRLDVYLKQFNGKVKLIRNAEREGLIRTRSIGAKEAVGDVVIFLDAHCEVNINWLPPLLAPIRQNRKVMTVPVIDGIDKDDWSYRIVYSSVDRHYRGIFEWGLLYKETEISAQELRRRKYSSEPFRSPTHAGGLFAINKKWFEELGYYDPGLQIWGGEQYELSFKIWQCGGGILFVPCSHVGHVYRSHMPYGFGKLSGKPVISTVITHS
;
A
#
# COMPACT_ATOMS: atom_id res chain seq x y z
N MET A 1 15.60 -43.44 -37.66
CA MET A 1 15.18 -44.68 -38.32
C MET A 1 14.89 -45.73 -37.25
N ARG A 2 13.70 -46.36 -37.37
CA ARG A 2 13.22 -47.61 -36.76
C ARG A 2 12.74 -47.62 -35.29
N HIS A 3 11.41 -47.60 -35.22
CA HIS A 3 10.42 -48.07 -34.25
C HIS A 3 10.67 -49.39 -33.48
N SER A 4 10.07 -49.48 -32.28
CA SER A 4 9.10 -50.52 -31.85
C SER A 4 8.50 -50.08 -30.49
N VAL A 5 7.20 -49.71 -30.36
CA VAL A 5 6.02 -50.56 -30.02
C VAL A 5 6.30 -51.44 -28.79
N GLY A 6 5.57 -51.43 -27.66
CA GLY A 6 4.21 -51.00 -27.31
C GLY A 6 3.43 -52.21 -26.77
N GLN A 7 3.10 -52.25 -25.47
CA GLN A 7 2.18 -53.26 -24.93
C GLN A 7 1.35 -52.71 -23.77
N ARG A 8 0.03 -52.77 -23.94
CA ARG A 8 -1.04 -52.45 -22.99
C ARG A 8 -1.55 -53.76 -22.39
N ASP A 9 -1.84 -53.80 -21.10
CA ASP A 9 -2.72 -54.79 -20.47
C ASP A 9 -3.67 -54.04 -19.52
N LYS A 10 -4.92 -53.80 -19.91
CA LYS A 10 -6.13 -54.66 -19.79
C LYS A 10 -6.81 -54.54 -18.41
N ILE A 11 -7.89 -53.75 -18.44
CA ILE A 11 -8.92 -53.59 -17.43
C ILE A 11 -9.62 -54.94 -17.21
N ASN A 12 -9.66 -55.43 -15.98
CA ASN A 12 -10.48 -56.57 -15.59
C ASN A 12 -11.75 -56.06 -14.89
N ARG A 13 -12.88 -56.06 -15.61
CA ARG A 13 -14.22 -55.98 -15.02
C ARG A 13 -14.69 -57.39 -14.70
N ARG A 14 -15.01 -57.68 -13.43
CA ARG A 14 -15.89 -58.79 -13.04
C ARG A 14 -17.10 -58.22 -12.32
N VAL A 15 -18.27 -58.46 -12.90
CA VAL A 15 -19.57 -58.28 -12.27
C VAL A 15 -19.97 -59.66 -11.76
N ASN A 16 -20.31 -59.77 -10.47
CA ASN A 16 -21.12 -60.86 -9.96
C ASN A 16 -22.39 -60.26 -9.36
N ALA A 17 -23.51 -60.87 -9.74
CA ALA A 17 -24.83 -60.63 -9.23
C ALA A 17 -24.97 -61.24 -7.83
N ASP A 18 -25.40 -60.44 -6.87
CA ASP A 18 -26.46 -60.75 -5.90
C ASP A 18 -26.61 -59.53 -4.99
N GLY A 19 -27.82 -58.95 -5.01
CA GLY A 19 -28.13 -57.73 -4.30
C GLY A 19 -28.36 -57.98 -2.82
N GLU A 20 -27.48 -57.44 -1.98
CA GLU A 20 -27.80 -57.04 -0.61
C GLU A 20 -26.78 -56.00 -0.13
N LEU A 21 -27.28 -54.80 0.19
CA LEU A 21 -26.53 -53.69 0.77
C LEU A 21 -26.16 -54.02 2.21
N ARG A 22 -24.91 -54.45 2.44
CA ARG A 22 -24.31 -54.41 3.78
C ARG A 22 -23.52 -53.12 3.95
N ILE A 23 -24.04 -52.25 4.81
CA ILE A 23 -23.36 -51.08 5.35
C ILE A 23 -22.28 -51.60 6.29
N ASN A 24 -21.01 -51.57 5.86
CA ASN A 24 -19.89 -51.72 6.78
C ASN A 24 -19.62 -50.34 7.40
N GLU A 25 -20.09 -50.17 8.64
CA GLU A 25 -19.67 -49.10 9.55
C GLU A 25 -18.22 -49.33 9.98
N GLU A 26 -17.25 -48.94 9.16
CA GLU A 26 -15.85 -48.87 9.60
C GLU A 26 -15.12 -47.80 8.77
N ASN A 27 -15.21 -46.56 9.26
CA ASN A 27 -14.17 -45.50 9.20
C ASN A 27 -14.75 -44.13 9.58
N LYS A 28 -15.33 -43.99 10.79
CA LYS A 28 -15.44 -42.70 11.46
C LYS A 28 -14.09 -42.33 12.06
N ASN A 29 -13.14 -41.96 11.20
CA ASN A 29 -11.95 -41.17 11.58
C ASN A 29 -11.15 -40.71 10.34
N GLN A 30 -11.86 -40.23 9.30
CA GLN A 30 -11.23 -39.24 8.44
C GLN A 30 -11.09 -37.95 9.26
N LYS A 31 -9.92 -37.78 9.88
CA LYS A 31 -9.41 -36.46 10.22
C LYS A 31 -9.73 -35.56 9.02
N LYS A 32 -10.54 -34.53 9.22
CA LYS A 32 -10.58 -33.39 8.30
C LYS A 32 -9.11 -33.05 8.04
N HIS A 33 -8.66 -33.19 6.80
CA HIS A 33 -7.51 -32.43 6.37
C HIS A 33 -7.92 -30.98 6.59
N VAL A 34 -7.49 -30.41 7.72
CA VAL A 34 -7.40 -28.97 7.86
C VAL A 34 -6.43 -28.60 6.75
N ASN A 35 -6.93 -27.94 5.71
CA ASN A 35 -6.02 -27.38 4.72
C ASN A 35 -5.17 -26.36 5.49
N ASP A 36 -3.84 -26.47 5.42
CA ASP A 36 -2.93 -25.52 6.09
C ASP A 36 -3.24 -24.04 5.73
N ASP A 37 -3.98 -23.81 4.63
CA ASP A 37 -4.49 -22.50 4.20
C ASP A 37 -5.55 -21.85 5.12
N ASP A 38 -6.29 -22.64 5.92
CA ASP A 38 -7.32 -22.15 6.85
C ASP A 38 -6.69 -21.47 8.08
N GLU A 39 -5.40 -21.71 8.36
CA GLU A 39 -4.67 -21.10 9.48
C GLU A 39 -4.01 -19.74 9.10
N LEU A 40 -3.85 -19.45 7.81
CA LEU A 40 -3.17 -18.23 7.36
C LEU A 40 -4.07 -16.99 7.46
N PRO A 41 -3.57 -15.82 7.89
CA PRO A 41 -4.36 -14.59 7.94
C PRO A 41 -4.89 -14.18 6.56
N GLY A 42 -6.07 -13.53 6.50
CA GLY A 42 -6.68 -13.07 5.25
C GLY A 42 -8.11 -13.50 4.98
N ASN A 43 -8.76 -14.17 5.93
CA ASN A 43 -10.20 -14.43 5.86
C ASN A 43 -10.99 -13.12 5.85
N SER A 44 -12.10 -13.10 5.11
CA SER A 44 -12.98 -11.93 5.03
C SER A 44 -13.48 -11.57 6.43
N ASP A 45 -13.50 -10.27 6.73
CA ASP A 45 -14.09 -9.73 7.94
C ASP A 45 -15.62 -9.93 7.89
N PRO A 46 -16.22 -10.71 8.81
CA PRO A 46 -17.65 -10.99 8.78
C PRO A 46 -18.51 -9.73 8.97
N ASP A 47 -17.96 -8.67 9.57
CA ASP A 47 -18.65 -7.40 9.80
C ASP A 47 -18.46 -6.41 8.63
N THR A 48 -17.62 -6.75 7.63
CA THR A 48 -17.49 -6.01 6.38
C THR A 48 -18.42 -6.63 5.33
N ILE A 49 -19.53 -5.96 5.02
CA ILE A 49 -20.66 -6.54 4.28
C ILE A 49 -20.82 -5.89 2.92
N PHE A 50 -20.82 -6.70 1.86
CA PHE A 50 -21.16 -6.24 0.51
C PHE A 50 -22.68 -6.22 0.29
N LYS A 51 -23.21 -5.07 -0.14
CA LYS A 51 -24.64 -4.91 -0.45
C LYS A 51 -24.85 -4.26 -1.81
N LEU A 52 -25.01 -5.07 -2.84
CA LEU A 52 -25.19 -4.57 -4.21
C LEU A 52 -26.37 -3.60 -4.29
N GLY A 53 -26.11 -2.40 -4.82
CA GLY A 53 -27.11 -1.35 -4.99
C GLY A 53 -27.35 -0.46 -3.76
N GLU A 54 -26.74 -0.78 -2.61
CA GLU A 54 -26.76 0.07 -1.41
C GLU A 54 -25.38 0.69 -1.21
N ILE A 55 -25.27 2.00 -1.44
CA ILE A 55 -24.02 2.75 -1.27
C ILE A 55 -23.47 2.56 0.15
N GLY A 56 -22.17 2.30 0.24
CA GLY A 56 -21.44 2.01 1.47
C GLY A 56 -21.49 3.16 2.47
N ASN A 57 -21.50 2.82 3.76
CA ASN A 57 -21.61 3.77 4.87
C ASN A 57 -20.43 4.77 4.99
N PHE A 58 -19.30 4.52 4.32
CA PHE A 58 -18.15 5.44 4.27
C PHE A 58 -17.93 6.12 2.92
N GLU A 59 -18.80 5.89 1.93
CA GLU A 59 -18.71 6.62 0.67
C GLU A 59 -19.04 8.11 0.88
N PRO A 60 -18.32 9.02 0.21
CA PRO A 60 -18.57 10.45 0.36
C PRO A 60 -19.96 10.81 -0.16
N LYS A 61 -20.68 11.64 0.60
CA LYS A 61 -22.02 12.12 0.22
C LYS A 61 -21.99 13.16 -0.91
N GLU A 62 -20.86 13.86 -1.05
CA GLU A 62 -20.68 14.93 -2.02
C GLU A 62 -19.42 14.69 -2.85
N ILE A 63 -19.50 15.02 -4.14
CA ILE A 63 -18.37 14.94 -5.06
C ILE A 63 -17.42 16.09 -4.74
N GLN A 64 -16.16 15.77 -4.43
CA GLN A 64 -15.10 16.76 -4.14
C GLN A 64 -14.58 17.46 -5.39
N ALA A 65 -15.43 17.87 -6.34
CA ALA A 65 -14.98 18.52 -7.59
C ALA A 65 -14.93 20.05 -7.46
N GLN A 66 -13.80 20.65 -7.83
CA GLN A 66 -13.68 22.10 -8.04
C GLN A 66 -13.34 22.38 -9.51
N PRO A 67 -14.32 22.40 -10.42
CA PRO A 67 -14.06 22.54 -11.85
C PRO A 67 -13.28 23.82 -12.18
N GLY A 68 -12.34 23.72 -13.12
CA GLY A 68 -11.66 24.89 -13.72
C GLY A 68 -10.23 25.16 -13.24
N ASN A 69 -9.77 24.48 -12.18
CA ASN A 69 -8.37 24.61 -11.72
C ASN A 69 -7.44 23.58 -12.40
N TYR A 70 -6.15 23.90 -12.44
CA TYR A 70 -5.11 22.99 -12.93
C TYR A 70 -5.07 21.70 -12.12
N GLY A 71 -5.00 20.57 -12.82
CA GLY A 71 -4.79 19.25 -12.20
C GLY A 71 -6.00 18.63 -11.53
N GLU A 72 -7.17 19.30 -11.53
CA GLU A 72 -8.42 18.77 -10.97
C GLU A 72 -8.85 17.47 -11.64
N MET A 73 -9.44 16.57 -10.87
CA MET A 73 -9.77 15.20 -11.26
C MET A 73 -8.55 14.43 -11.80
N GLY A 74 -7.35 14.78 -11.34
CA GLY A 74 -6.10 14.17 -11.80
C GLY A 74 -5.81 14.38 -13.28
N LYS A 75 -6.35 15.44 -13.90
CA LYS A 75 -6.08 15.76 -15.31
C LYS A 75 -4.62 16.24 -15.51
N PRO A 76 -4.00 15.97 -16.67
CA PRO A 76 -2.64 16.43 -16.94
C PRO A 76 -2.59 17.96 -17.05
N VAL A 77 -1.49 18.53 -16.55
CA VAL A 77 -1.16 19.96 -16.72
C VAL A 77 0.02 20.07 -17.65
N LEU A 78 -0.22 20.60 -18.85
CA LEU A 78 0.77 20.70 -19.91
C LEU A 78 1.51 22.03 -19.83
N VAL A 79 2.83 21.97 -19.77
CA VAL A 79 3.74 23.12 -19.80
C VAL A 79 4.84 22.89 -20.82
N ASP A 80 5.46 23.97 -21.31
CA ASP A 80 6.61 23.86 -22.19
C ASP A 80 7.82 23.27 -21.42
N LYS A 81 8.21 22.04 -21.78
CA LYS A 81 9.32 21.31 -21.16
C LYS A 81 10.69 21.95 -21.42
N THR A 82 10.77 22.93 -22.34
CA THR A 82 12.03 23.62 -22.64
C THR A 82 12.37 24.72 -21.65
N LEU A 83 11.38 25.20 -20.87
CA LEU A 83 11.53 26.26 -19.87
C LEU A 83 12.61 25.92 -18.82
N PRO A 84 13.50 26.88 -18.49
CA PRO A 84 14.56 26.67 -17.50
C PRO A 84 14.03 26.21 -16.14
N GLU A 85 12.90 26.73 -15.69
CA GLU A 85 12.27 26.43 -14.40
C GLU A 85 11.76 24.99 -14.34
N VAL A 86 11.18 24.49 -15.43
CA VAL A 86 10.72 23.10 -15.54
C VAL A 86 11.91 22.14 -15.51
N LYS A 87 12.98 22.46 -16.25
CA LYS A 87 14.23 21.66 -16.23
C LYS A 87 14.90 21.67 -14.86
N GLN A 88 14.90 22.82 -14.18
CA GLN A 88 15.41 22.96 -12.81
C GLN A 88 14.63 22.07 -11.84
N ALA A 89 13.30 22.18 -11.86
CA ALA A 89 12.40 21.39 -11.03
C ALA A 89 12.64 19.88 -11.20
N MET A 90 12.64 19.41 -12.46
CA MET A 90 12.90 18.00 -12.78
C MET A 90 14.26 17.53 -12.29
N ARG A 91 15.32 18.35 -12.46
CA ARG A 91 16.68 17.99 -12.04
C ARG A 91 16.84 17.95 -10.52
N GLU A 92 16.14 18.83 -9.81
CA GLU A 92 16.30 18.99 -8.37
C GLU A 92 15.48 17.98 -7.56
N TYR A 93 14.30 17.59 -8.06
CA TYR A 93 13.37 16.73 -7.33
C TYR A 93 13.10 15.39 -8.04
N GLY A 94 13.54 15.19 -9.29
CA GLY A 94 13.24 13.97 -10.05
C GLY A 94 11.81 13.89 -10.61
N PHE A 95 11.00 14.93 -10.39
CA PHE A 95 9.68 15.17 -10.97
C PHE A 95 9.41 16.68 -11.06
N ASN A 96 8.35 17.06 -11.74
CA ASN A 96 8.07 18.43 -12.13
C ASN A 96 7.36 19.21 -11.01
N THR A 97 8.13 19.72 -10.04
CA THR A 97 7.59 20.60 -8.99
C THR A 97 7.02 21.90 -9.53
N TYR A 98 7.48 22.39 -10.69
CA TYR A 98 6.89 23.57 -11.32
C TYR A 98 5.41 23.34 -11.67
N VAL A 99 5.08 22.20 -12.29
CA VAL A 99 3.69 21.81 -12.52
C VAL A 99 2.95 21.56 -11.20
N SER A 100 3.59 20.91 -10.24
CA SER A 100 3.01 20.73 -8.91
C SER A 100 2.59 22.06 -8.28
N ASP A 101 3.38 23.11 -8.41
CA ASP A 101 3.11 24.41 -7.77
C ASP A 101 1.91 25.14 -8.40
N MET A 102 1.52 24.78 -9.62
CA MET A 102 0.30 25.27 -10.27
C MET A 102 -0.96 24.56 -9.80
N ILE A 103 -0.83 23.38 -9.19
CA ILE A 103 -1.94 22.50 -8.82
C ILE A 103 -2.30 22.73 -7.35
N SER A 104 -3.61 22.89 -7.09
CA SER A 104 -4.14 23.05 -5.72
C SER A 104 -3.63 21.95 -4.77
N LEU A 105 -3.33 22.33 -3.52
CA LEU A 105 -3.04 21.35 -2.46
C LEU A 105 -4.28 20.50 -2.12
N ASN A 106 -5.46 21.00 -2.46
CA ASN A 106 -6.76 20.37 -2.20
C ASN A 106 -7.42 19.86 -3.48
N ARG A 107 -6.64 19.68 -4.57
CA ARG A 107 -7.21 19.26 -5.87
C ARG A 107 -8.00 17.96 -5.74
N SER A 108 -9.06 17.82 -6.52
CA SER A 108 -9.78 16.56 -6.62
C SER A 108 -8.98 15.50 -7.39
N VAL A 109 -9.27 14.22 -7.13
CA VAL A 109 -8.68 13.07 -7.82
C VAL A 109 -9.79 12.21 -8.43
N PRO A 110 -9.53 11.46 -9.51
CA PRO A 110 -10.53 10.55 -10.06
C PRO A 110 -10.75 9.37 -9.13
N ASP A 111 -12.01 8.90 -9.04
CA ASP A 111 -12.31 7.60 -8.44
C ASP A 111 -11.88 6.51 -9.42
N VAL A 112 -10.78 5.82 -9.10
CA VAL A 112 -10.21 4.77 -9.95
C VAL A 112 -10.48 3.36 -9.43
N ARG A 113 -11.27 3.25 -8.35
CA ARG A 113 -11.62 1.97 -7.74
C ARG A 113 -12.57 1.19 -8.65
N MET A 114 -12.64 -0.12 -8.45
CA MET A 114 -13.72 -0.93 -9.01
C MET A 114 -15.09 -0.45 -8.50
N ASP A 115 -16.14 -0.56 -9.32
CA ASP A 115 -17.48 -0.13 -8.91
C ASP A 115 -17.99 -0.88 -7.67
N GLU A 116 -17.61 -2.17 -7.52
CA GLU A 116 -17.88 -2.96 -6.33
C GLU A 116 -17.47 -2.27 -5.02
N CYS A 117 -16.38 -1.47 -5.05
CA CYS A 117 -15.85 -0.81 -3.86
C CYS A 117 -16.84 0.17 -3.20
N LYS A 118 -17.81 0.68 -3.97
CA LYS A 118 -18.81 1.64 -3.48
C LYS A 118 -19.94 1.01 -2.68
N TYR A 119 -20.05 -0.33 -2.68
CA TYR A 119 -21.17 -1.06 -2.06
C TYR A 119 -20.74 -1.84 -0.80
N TRP A 120 -19.53 -1.61 -0.31
CA TRP A 120 -19.06 -2.20 0.94
C TRP A 120 -19.49 -1.35 2.14
N HIS A 121 -20.06 -2.03 3.13
CA HIS A 121 -20.38 -1.47 4.43
C HIS A 121 -19.34 -1.96 5.42
N TYR A 122 -18.56 -1.05 5.98
CA TYR A 122 -17.49 -1.36 6.93
C TYR A 122 -17.99 -1.17 8.37
N PRO A 123 -17.40 -1.87 9.37
CA PRO A 123 -17.69 -1.62 10.78
C PRO A 123 -17.47 -0.14 11.14
N GLU A 124 -18.25 0.40 12.08
CA GLU A 124 -18.09 1.80 12.50
C GLU A 124 -17.02 1.97 13.59
N ASP A 125 -16.71 0.90 14.32
CA ASP A 125 -15.70 0.84 15.38
C ASP A 125 -14.31 0.45 14.85
N LEU A 126 -13.93 1.03 13.71
CA LEU A 126 -12.59 0.89 13.14
C LEU A 126 -11.52 1.51 14.06
N PRO A 127 -10.31 0.93 14.10
CA PRO A 127 -9.20 1.45 14.90
C PRO A 127 -8.77 2.84 14.45
N THR A 128 -8.24 3.64 15.38
CA THR A 128 -7.68 4.96 15.02
C THR A 128 -6.30 4.81 14.37
N ALA A 129 -5.95 5.73 13.47
CA ALA A 129 -4.72 5.70 12.68
C ALA A 129 -3.83 6.92 12.95
N SER A 130 -2.54 6.68 13.20
CA SER A 130 -1.48 7.68 13.09
C SER A 130 -0.79 7.54 11.73
N ILE A 131 -0.82 8.61 10.93
CA ILE A 131 -0.18 8.61 9.60
C ILE A 131 1.24 9.11 9.74
N VAL A 132 2.24 8.33 9.35
CA VAL A 132 3.66 8.71 9.38
C VAL A 132 4.13 9.04 7.97
N ILE A 133 4.62 10.27 7.79
CA ILE A 133 5.18 10.77 6.53
C ILE A 133 6.64 11.14 6.77
N ALA A 134 7.55 10.24 6.39
CA ALA A 134 8.97 10.51 6.41
C ALA A 134 9.37 11.32 5.16
N PHE A 135 10.18 12.36 5.33
CA PHE A 135 10.62 13.18 4.21
C PHE A 135 12.04 13.68 4.38
N HIS A 136 12.72 13.85 3.25
CA HIS A 136 14.02 14.51 3.16
C HIS A 136 14.04 15.35 1.89
N ASN A 137 14.27 16.66 2.02
CA ASN A 137 14.41 17.58 0.88
C ASN A 137 13.25 17.55 -0.13
N GLU A 138 12.05 17.21 0.34
CA GLU A 138 10.86 17.14 -0.51
C GLU A 138 10.43 18.51 -1.04
N GLY A 139 9.82 18.52 -2.23
CA GLY A 139 9.16 19.71 -2.76
C GLY A 139 8.04 20.20 -1.83
N TRP A 140 7.85 21.53 -1.74
CA TRP A 140 6.85 22.13 -0.87
C TRP A 140 5.42 21.66 -1.16
N THR A 141 4.97 21.74 -2.41
CA THR A 141 3.59 21.39 -2.78
C THR A 141 3.31 19.88 -2.80
N PRO A 142 4.20 18.97 -3.25
CA PRO A 142 4.01 17.53 -3.08
C PRO A 142 3.85 17.12 -1.60
N LEU A 143 4.73 17.61 -0.73
CA LEU A 143 4.71 17.30 0.71
C LEU A 143 3.37 17.69 1.34
N LEU A 144 2.96 18.94 1.12
CA LEU A 144 1.74 19.44 1.71
C LEU A 144 0.48 18.86 1.05
N ARG A 145 0.50 18.57 -0.25
CA ARG A 145 -0.62 17.92 -0.93
C ARG A 145 -0.86 16.51 -0.38
N THR A 146 0.20 15.80 0.01
CA THR A 146 0.07 14.54 0.75
C THR A 146 -0.71 14.73 2.04
N VAL A 147 -0.30 15.69 2.89
CA VAL A 147 -0.97 16.00 4.16
C VAL A 147 -2.43 16.41 3.95
N HIS A 148 -2.70 17.32 3.01
CA HIS A 148 -4.05 17.79 2.70
C HIS A 148 -4.94 16.68 2.15
N SER A 149 -4.43 15.81 1.28
CA SER A 149 -5.19 14.69 0.73
C SER A 149 -5.69 13.75 1.84
N VAL A 150 -4.82 13.45 2.82
CA VAL A 150 -5.17 12.62 3.99
C VAL A 150 -6.27 13.28 4.81
N LEU A 151 -6.11 14.56 5.14
CA LEU A 151 -7.11 15.29 5.94
C LEU A 151 -8.45 15.44 5.21
N LEU A 152 -8.44 15.61 3.89
CA LEU A 152 -9.64 15.83 3.08
C LEU A 152 -10.45 14.55 2.81
N ARG A 153 -9.79 13.39 2.76
CA ARG A 153 -10.40 12.12 2.30
C ARG A 153 -10.42 11.01 3.34
N SER A 154 -10.09 11.33 4.58
CA SER A 154 -10.18 10.39 5.69
C SER A 154 -11.28 10.82 6.65
N PRO A 155 -12.12 9.89 7.15
CA PRO A 155 -13.07 10.21 8.22
C PRO A 155 -12.34 10.83 9.42
N PRO A 156 -12.74 12.04 9.89
CA PRO A 156 -11.96 12.78 10.90
C PRO A 156 -11.75 12.05 12.22
N GLN A 157 -12.69 11.17 12.58
CA GLN A 157 -12.66 10.33 13.78
C GLN A 157 -11.63 9.19 13.69
N LEU A 158 -11.29 8.73 12.48
CA LEU A 158 -10.33 7.65 12.29
C LEU A 158 -8.88 8.17 12.29
N ILE A 159 -8.63 9.41 11.86
CA ILE A 159 -7.28 9.98 11.91
C ILE A 159 -7.00 10.48 13.33
N ARG A 160 -6.09 9.82 14.03
CA ARG A 160 -5.64 10.29 15.35
C ARG A 160 -4.72 11.50 15.24
N GLU A 161 -3.80 11.45 14.29
CA GLU A 161 -2.76 12.45 14.02
C GLU A 161 -2.03 12.15 12.70
N ILE A 162 -1.33 13.15 12.17
CA ILE A 162 -0.33 13.00 11.11
C ILE A 162 1.03 13.38 11.71
N ILE A 163 2.01 12.50 11.60
CA ILE A 163 3.38 12.67 12.08
C ILE A 163 4.28 12.83 10.87
N MET A 164 4.71 14.06 10.61
CA MET A 164 5.74 14.36 9.62
C MET A 164 7.10 14.21 10.29
N VAL A 165 8.00 13.45 9.68
CA VAL A 165 9.36 13.22 10.21
C VAL A 165 10.39 13.74 9.20
N ASP A 166 11.02 14.86 9.52
CA ASP A 166 12.11 15.47 8.75
C ASP A 166 13.41 14.70 9.00
N ASP A 167 13.84 13.94 8.00
CA ASP A 167 15.10 13.21 7.99
C ASP A 167 16.26 14.15 7.60
N PHE A 168 16.49 15.18 8.40
CA PHE A 168 17.61 16.11 8.28
C PHE A 168 17.70 16.82 6.92
N SER A 169 16.58 17.40 6.47
CA SER A 169 16.53 18.22 5.24
C SER A 169 17.42 19.45 5.33
N ASP A 170 17.88 20.00 4.20
CA ASP A 170 18.64 21.26 4.12
C ASP A 170 17.88 22.37 3.38
N LYS A 171 16.77 22.04 2.69
CA LYS A 171 15.95 23.02 1.99
C LYS A 171 15.27 24.01 2.95
N GLU A 172 15.47 25.30 2.72
CA GLU A 172 14.97 26.38 3.59
C GLU A 172 13.45 26.35 3.75
N HIS A 173 12.69 26.00 2.70
CA HIS A 173 11.23 25.91 2.79
C HIS A 173 10.74 24.85 3.77
N LEU A 174 11.57 23.85 4.10
CA LEU A 174 11.23 22.78 5.06
C LEU A 174 11.60 23.15 6.51
N LYS A 175 12.19 24.33 6.74
CA LYS A 175 12.56 24.83 8.06
C LYS A 175 11.43 25.71 8.62
N GLY A 176 11.73 26.92 9.08
CA GLY A 176 10.77 27.76 9.80
C GLY A 176 9.45 28.00 9.06
N ARG A 177 9.48 28.06 7.72
CA ARG A 177 8.26 28.18 6.89
C ARG A 177 7.29 27.01 7.13
N LEU A 178 7.80 25.79 7.19
CA LEU A 178 6.99 24.60 7.45
C LEU A 178 6.42 24.62 8.88
N ASP A 179 7.25 24.97 9.88
CA ASP A 179 6.79 25.07 11.28
C ASP A 179 5.61 26.06 11.42
N VAL A 180 5.67 27.21 10.75
CA VAL A 180 4.59 28.19 10.74
C VAL A 180 3.35 27.64 10.02
N TYR A 181 3.53 27.02 8.85
CA TYR A 181 2.43 26.48 8.07
C TYR A 181 1.64 25.43 8.86
N LEU A 182 2.31 24.53 9.57
CA LEU A 182 1.64 23.42 10.27
C LEU A 182 0.78 23.87 11.47
N LYS A 183 0.97 25.08 12.00
CA LYS A 183 0.15 25.62 13.10
C LYS A 183 -1.34 25.70 12.76
N GLN A 184 -1.67 25.84 11.48
CA GLN A 184 -3.07 25.91 11.02
C GLN A 184 -3.86 24.63 11.30
N PHE A 185 -3.18 23.50 11.51
CA PHE A 185 -3.82 22.21 11.77
C PHE A 185 -4.11 21.95 13.25
N ASN A 186 -3.95 22.98 14.11
CA ASN A 186 -4.29 22.93 15.54
C ASN A 186 -3.75 21.69 16.29
N GLY A 187 -2.53 21.26 15.95
CA GLY A 187 -1.87 20.10 16.57
C GLY A 187 -2.27 18.72 16.02
N LYS A 188 -3.18 18.65 15.04
CA LYS A 188 -3.52 17.40 14.33
C LYS A 188 -2.35 16.89 13.48
N VAL A 189 -1.54 17.80 12.94
CA VAL A 189 -0.30 17.51 12.22
C VAL A 189 0.88 17.92 13.10
N LYS A 190 1.78 16.97 13.36
CA LYS A 190 2.99 17.13 14.18
C LYS A 190 4.22 17.00 13.30
N LEU A 191 5.28 17.72 13.67
CA LEU A 191 6.58 17.66 13.01
C LEU A 191 7.64 17.19 14.00
N ILE A 192 8.34 16.12 13.64
CA ILE A 192 9.54 15.62 14.30
C ILE A 192 10.71 15.92 13.38
N ARG A 193 11.84 16.37 13.93
CA ARG A 193 13.07 16.62 13.17
C ARG A 193 14.18 15.75 13.72
N ASN A 194 14.77 14.91 12.87
CA ASN A 194 15.95 14.14 13.26
C ASN A 194 17.16 15.09 13.43
N ALA A 195 18.00 14.79 14.41
CA ALA A 195 19.22 15.57 14.68
C ALA A 195 20.32 15.30 13.63
N GLU A 196 20.25 14.17 12.94
CA GLU A 196 21.14 13.78 11.86
C GLU A 196 20.39 12.98 10.79
N ARG A 197 21.06 12.67 9.68
CA ARG A 197 20.48 11.89 8.59
C ARG A 197 20.41 10.41 8.98
N GLU A 198 19.23 9.94 9.34
CA GLU A 198 18.94 8.57 9.77
C GLU A 198 18.61 7.65 8.59
N GLY A 199 18.06 8.23 7.51
CA GLY A 199 17.57 7.49 6.36
C GLY A 199 16.11 7.04 6.53
N LEU A 200 15.48 6.61 5.43
CA LEU A 200 14.04 6.33 5.36
C LEU A 200 13.60 5.32 6.43
N ILE A 201 14.32 4.21 6.54
CA ILE A 201 13.94 3.07 7.39
C ILE A 201 13.89 3.48 8.86
N ARG A 202 14.96 4.09 9.36
CA ARG A 202 15.04 4.55 10.75
C ARG A 202 14.11 5.72 11.02
N THR A 203 13.96 6.64 10.07
CA THR A 203 13.00 7.76 10.16
C THR A 203 11.57 7.26 10.31
N ARG A 204 11.17 6.23 9.56
CA ARG A 204 9.86 5.58 9.73
C ARG A 204 9.70 4.95 11.11
N SER A 205 10.71 4.23 11.59
CA SER A 205 10.70 3.66 12.94
C SER A 205 10.60 4.72 14.05
N ILE A 206 11.24 5.88 13.88
CA ILE A 206 11.10 7.02 14.80
C ILE A 206 9.65 7.51 14.83
N GLY A 207 9.06 7.77 13.66
CA GLY A 207 7.65 8.17 13.57
C GLY A 207 6.68 7.14 14.15
N ALA A 208 6.95 5.85 13.94
CA ALA A 208 6.13 4.75 14.46
C ALA A 208 6.14 4.67 16.00
N LYS A 209 7.28 4.96 16.63
CA LYS A 209 7.42 4.98 18.09
C LYS A 209 6.64 6.11 18.73
N GLU A 210 6.60 7.28 18.08
CA GLU A 210 5.87 8.46 18.52
C GLU A 210 4.35 8.39 18.24
N ALA A 211 3.91 7.49 17.36
CA ALA A 211 2.50 7.30 17.03
C ALA A 211 1.65 6.91 18.25
N VAL A 212 0.48 7.52 18.39
CA VAL A 212 -0.48 7.22 19.47
C VAL A 212 -1.78 6.55 19.01
N GLY A 213 -1.99 6.40 17.71
CA GLY A 213 -3.11 5.64 17.14
C GLY A 213 -2.92 4.12 17.29
N ASP A 214 -4.02 3.39 17.16
CA ASP A 214 -4.03 1.92 17.22
C ASP A 214 -3.29 1.29 16.04
N VAL A 215 -3.35 1.94 14.87
CA VAL A 215 -2.70 1.56 13.63
C VAL A 215 -1.72 2.65 13.20
N VAL A 216 -0.55 2.25 12.73
CA VAL A 216 0.42 3.14 12.08
C VAL A 216 0.31 2.94 10.58
N ILE A 217 0.15 4.03 9.84
CA ILE A 217 0.08 4.02 8.37
C ILE A 217 1.25 4.82 7.82
N PHE A 218 2.05 4.22 6.97
CA PHE A 218 3.15 4.90 6.30
C PHE A 218 2.68 5.38 4.93
N LEU A 219 2.99 6.63 4.62
CA LEU A 219 2.85 7.22 3.29
C LEU A 219 4.18 7.89 2.92
N ASP A 220 4.53 7.83 1.64
CA ASP A 220 5.60 8.66 1.12
C ASP A 220 5.15 10.12 0.99
N ALA A 221 6.11 11.04 0.99
CA ALA A 221 5.86 12.48 1.04
C ALA A 221 5.35 13.11 -0.28
N HIS A 222 5.04 12.28 -1.28
CA HIS A 222 4.60 12.68 -2.61
C HIS A 222 3.48 11.73 -3.06
N CYS A 223 2.47 11.62 -2.21
CA CYS A 223 1.30 10.79 -2.41
C CYS A 223 0.01 11.61 -2.42
N GLU A 224 -1.04 11.06 -3.04
CA GLU A 224 -2.40 11.58 -2.93
C GLU A 224 -3.35 10.41 -2.69
N VAL A 225 -3.96 10.38 -1.50
CA VAL A 225 -4.90 9.30 -1.16
C VAL A 225 -6.21 9.46 -1.94
N ASN A 226 -6.82 8.33 -2.32
CA ASN A 226 -8.08 8.32 -3.06
C ASN A 226 -9.30 8.37 -2.12
N ILE A 227 -10.49 8.40 -2.72
CA ILE A 227 -11.77 8.40 -2.04
C ILE A 227 -11.94 7.11 -1.24
N ASN A 228 -12.41 7.25 0.00
CA ASN A 228 -12.69 6.13 0.92
C ASN A 228 -11.51 5.15 1.06
N TRP A 229 -10.26 5.65 0.99
CA TRP A 229 -9.07 4.79 1.04
C TRP A 229 -8.86 4.13 2.42
N LEU A 230 -9.27 4.79 3.50
CA LEU A 230 -8.88 4.45 4.86
C LEU A 230 -9.72 3.31 5.48
N PRO A 231 -11.06 3.34 5.47
CA PRO A 231 -11.88 2.25 6.02
C PRO A 231 -11.54 0.84 5.49
N PRO A 232 -11.45 0.60 4.16
CA PRO A 232 -11.05 -0.71 3.63
C PRO A 232 -9.65 -1.14 4.08
N LEU A 233 -8.74 -0.20 4.32
CA LEU A 233 -7.39 -0.49 4.78
C LEU A 233 -7.38 -0.90 6.26
N LEU A 234 -8.25 -0.33 7.09
CA LEU A 234 -8.31 -0.60 8.53
C LEU A 234 -9.12 -1.86 8.89
N ALA A 235 -10.16 -2.18 8.13
CA ALA A 235 -11.08 -3.29 8.47
C ALA A 235 -10.38 -4.65 8.63
N PRO A 236 -9.42 -5.06 7.76
CA PRO A 236 -8.72 -6.33 7.96
C PRO A 236 -7.85 -6.35 9.22
N ILE A 237 -7.26 -5.21 9.60
CA ILE A 237 -6.44 -5.08 10.81
C ILE A 237 -7.31 -5.13 12.07
N ARG A 238 -8.51 -4.53 12.00
CA ARG A 238 -9.53 -4.64 13.06
C ARG A 238 -9.85 -6.11 13.33
N GLN A 239 -10.14 -6.87 12.28
CA GLN A 239 -10.49 -8.28 12.39
C GLN A 239 -9.32 -9.15 12.86
N ASN A 240 -8.12 -8.89 12.36
CA ASN A 240 -6.92 -9.59 12.79
C ASN A 240 -5.74 -8.62 12.92
N ARG A 241 -5.39 -8.33 14.18
CA ARG A 241 -4.31 -7.42 14.55
C ARG A 241 -2.94 -7.76 13.94
N LYS A 242 -2.71 -9.04 13.58
CA LYS A 242 -1.47 -9.52 12.97
C LYS A 242 -1.42 -9.37 11.45
N VAL A 243 -2.45 -8.77 10.85
CA VAL A 243 -2.47 -8.41 9.43
C VAL A 243 -1.83 -7.05 9.21
N MET A 244 -0.98 -6.97 8.19
CA MET A 244 -0.56 -5.72 7.56
C MET A 244 -1.33 -5.56 6.25
N THR A 245 -1.85 -4.37 6.00
CA THR A 245 -2.59 -4.08 4.76
C THR A 245 -1.84 -3.10 3.88
N VAL A 246 -1.98 -3.26 2.57
CA VAL A 246 -1.30 -2.46 1.56
C VAL A 246 -2.35 -1.94 0.58
N PRO A 247 -2.42 -0.62 0.33
CA PRO A 247 -3.30 -0.08 -0.70
C PRO A 247 -2.79 -0.45 -2.09
N VAL A 248 -3.66 -0.38 -3.10
CA VAL A 248 -3.22 -0.29 -4.50
C VAL A 248 -2.49 1.03 -4.69
N ILE A 249 -1.25 0.96 -5.18
CA ILE A 249 -0.40 2.14 -5.37
C ILE A 249 -0.51 2.57 -6.83
N ASP A 250 -1.29 3.62 -7.06
CA ASP A 250 -1.50 4.20 -8.39
C ASP A 250 -0.36 5.12 -8.80
N GLY A 251 -0.27 5.44 -10.10
CA GLY A 251 0.73 6.35 -10.62
C GLY A 251 0.25 7.80 -10.67
N ILE A 252 1.06 8.71 -10.16
CA ILE A 252 0.98 10.13 -10.51
C ILE A 252 2.16 10.44 -11.43
N ASP A 253 1.85 10.93 -12.63
CA ASP A 253 2.86 11.19 -13.65
C ASP A 253 3.82 12.29 -13.20
N LYS A 254 5.12 12.01 -13.28
CA LYS A 254 6.18 12.91 -12.84
C LYS A 254 6.31 14.19 -13.66
N ASP A 255 5.83 14.23 -14.90
CA ASP A 255 5.97 15.38 -15.78
C ASP A 255 4.74 16.28 -15.73
N ASP A 256 3.54 15.70 -15.83
CA ASP A 256 2.27 16.44 -15.98
C ASP A 256 1.28 16.30 -14.81
N TRP A 257 1.65 15.52 -13.78
CA TRP A 257 0.85 15.29 -12.56
C TRP A 257 -0.53 14.64 -12.78
N SER A 258 -0.75 14.00 -13.93
CA SER A 258 -1.95 13.21 -14.15
C SER A 258 -2.00 11.98 -13.24
N TYR A 259 -3.18 11.66 -12.72
CA TYR A 259 -3.43 10.48 -11.90
C TYR A 259 -3.82 9.31 -12.80
N ARG A 260 -3.19 8.14 -12.64
CA ARG A 260 -3.35 6.98 -13.51
C ARG A 260 -3.42 5.70 -12.70
N ILE A 261 -4.29 4.78 -13.10
CA ILE A 261 -4.28 3.42 -12.56
C ILE A 261 -2.93 2.74 -12.86
N VAL A 262 -2.43 1.97 -11.89
CA VAL A 262 -1.17 1.25 -12.02
C VAL A 262 -1.29 0.03 -12.94
N TYR A 263 -2.45 -0.62 -12.96
CA TYR A 263 -2.73 -1.80 -13.78
C TYR A 263 -3.55 -1.46 -15.01
N SER A 264 -3.44 -2.26 -16.06
CA SER A 264 -4.17 -2.04 -17.33
C SER A 264 -5.70 -2.09 -17.18
N SER A 265 -6.19 -2.66 -16.08
CA SER A 265 -7.61 -2.76 -15.75
C SER A 265 -7.79 -2.80 -14.24
N VAL A 266 -8.90 -2.25 -13.74
CA VAL A 266 -9.22 -2.13 -12.32
C VAL A 266 -9.51 -3.48 -11.64
N ASP A 267 -9.85 -4.51 -12.43
CA ASP A 267 -10.17 -5.87 -11.96
C ASP A 267 -8.95 -6.83 -12.00
N ARG A 268 -7.80 -6.38 -12.52
CA ARG A 268 -6.57 -7.16 -12.54
C ARG A 268 -5.76 -6.91 -11.28
N HIS A 269 -5.51 -7.99 -10.56
CA HIS A 269 -4.87 -7.96 -9.25
C HIS A 269 -3.47 -8.57 -9.34
N TYR A 270 -2.49 -7.82 -8.82
CA TYR A 270 -1.11 -8.25 -8.73
C TYR A 270 -0.68 -8.33 -7.26
N ARG A 271 0.20 -9.29 -6.97
CA ARG A 271 0.84 -9.46 -5.67
C ARG A 271 2.33 -9.21 -5.78
N GLY A 272 2.91 -8.68 -4.70
CA GLY A 272 4.34 -8.49 -4.54
C GLY A 272 5.07 -9.83 -4.45
N ILE A 273 6.11 -9.97 -5.25
CA ILE A 273 7.06 -11.08 -5.25
C ILE A 273 8.50 -10.51 -5.26
N PHE A 274 9.48 -11.40 -5.24
CA PHE A 274 10.87 -11.05 -5.41
C PHE A 274 11.60 -12.11 -6.22
N GLU A 275 12.60 -11.68 -6.97
CA GLU A 275 13.59 -12.57 -7.58
C GLU A 275 14.68 -12.91 -6.56
N TRP A 276 15.46 -13.97 -6.79
CA TRP A 276 16.51 -14.43 -5.86
C TRP A 276 17.61 -13.38 -5.56
N GLY A 277 17.73 -12.34 -6.39
CA GLY A 277 18.56 -11.17 -6.12
C GLY A 277 17.92 -10.13 -5.20
N LEU A 278 16.77 -10.43 -4.58
CA LEU A 278 15.92 -9.50 -3.81
C LEU A 278 15.51 -8.26 -4.61
N LEU A 279 15.16 -8.47 -5.89
CA LEU A 279 14.56 -7.45 -6.75
C LEU A 279 13.04 -7.56 -6.68
N TYR A 280 12.37 -6.43 -6.41
CA TYR A 280 10.92 -6.41 -6.27
C TYR A 280 10.29 -6.61 -7.65
N LYS A 281 9.30 -7.49 -7.71
CA LYS A 281 8.51 -7.75 -8.90
C LYS A 281 7.06 -7.91 -8.49
N GLU A 282 6.18 -7.80 -9.47
CA GLU A 282 4.77 -8.08 -9.30
C GLU A 282 4.35 -9.15 -10.30
N THR A 283 3.43 -10.01 -9.86
CA THR A 283 2.81 -11.02 -10.72
C THR A 283 1.33 -11.12 -10.37
N GLU A 284 0.53 -11.61 -11.31
CA GLU A 284 -0.90 -11.78 -11.06
C GLU A 284 -1.15 -12.70 -9.86
N ILE A 285 -2.26 -12.46 -9.18
CA ILE A 285 -2.70 -13.34 -8.10
C ILE A 285 -2.97 -14.75 -8.62
N SER A 286 -2.73 -15.76 -7.77
CA SER A 286 -2.91 -17.16 -8.18
C SER A 286 -4.38 -17.50 -8.37
N ALA A 287 -4.66 -18.56 -9.15
CA ALA A 287 -6.01 -19.10 -9.28
C ALA A 287 -6.61 -19.56 -7.93
N GLN A 288 -5.78 -19.89 -6.95
CA GLN A 288 -6.20 -20.23 -5.60
C GLN A 288 -6.69 -18.99 -4.84
N GLU A 289 -5.95 -17.89 -4.85
CA GLU A 289 -6.38 -16.63 -4.24
C GLU A 289 -7.62 -16.06 -4.94
N LEU A 290 -7.74 -16.23 -6.26
CA LEU A 290 -8.97 -15.88 -6.98
C LEU A 290 -10.18 -16.64 -6.46
N ARG A 291 -10.08 -17.96 -6.27
CA ARG A 291 -11.18 -18.81 -5.79
C ARG A 291 -11.55 -18.59 -4.33
N ARG A 292 -10.62 -18.09 -3.51
CA ARG A 292 -10.86 -17.80 -2.09
C ARG A 292 -11.81 -16.62 -1.90
N ARG A 293 -11.90 -15.73 -2.89
CA ARG A 293 -12.68 -14.50 -2.83
C ARG A 293 -14.01 -14.66 -3.56
N LYS A 294 -15.06 -14.15 -2.95
CA LYS A 294 -16.39 -14.08 -3.54
C LYS A 294 -16.52 -12.87 -4.47
N TYR A 295 -15.91 -11.75 -4.11
CA TYR A 295 -15.93 -10.51 -4.87
C TYR A 295 -14.52 -10.10 -5.30
N SER A 296 -14.40 -9.45 -6.46
CA SER A 296 -13.10 -9.04 -6.99
C SER A 296 -12.44 -7.96 -6.14
N SER A 297 -13.26 -7.18 -5.43
CA SER A 297 -12.86 -6.11 -4.51
C SER A 297 -12.37 -6.56 -3.12
N GLU A 298 -12.46 -7.86 -2.78
CA GLU A 298 -11.98 -8.35 -1.48
C GLU A 298 -10.44 -8.35 -1.37
N PRO A 299 -9.88 -8.08 -0.18
CA PRO A 299 -8.44 -8.19 0.06
C PRO A 299 -7.87 -9.57 -0.27
N PHE A 300 -6.63 -9.59 -0.75
CA PHE A 300 -5.94 -10.82 -1.15
C PHE A 300 -4.53 -10.91 -0.59
N ARG A 301 -4.03 -12.13 -0.39
CA ARG A 301 -2.73 -12.37 0.24
C ARG A 301 -1.59 -12.02 -0.73
N SER A 302 -0.58 -11.32 -0.21
CA SER A 302 0.65 -10.99 -0.94
C SER A 302 1.90 -11.50 -0.21
N PRO A 303 2.82 -12.22 -0.88
CA PRO A 303 4.07 -12.65 -0.27
C PRO A 303 4.93 -11.49 0.25
N THR A 304 5.01 -10.40 -0.51
CA THR A 304 5.75 -9.18 -0.13
C THR A 304 4.94 -7.92 -0.46
N HIS A 305 5.50 -6.75 -0.16
CA HIS A 305 4.94 -5.44 -0.51
C HIS A 305 6.02 -4.53 -1.11
N ALA A 306 5.61 -3.44 -1.76
CA ALA A 306 6.53 -2.48 -2.37
C ALA A 306 7.36 -1.66 -1.36
N GLY A 307 7.03 -1.71 -0.06
CA GLY A 307 7.76 -1.01 1.01
C GLY A 307 7.22 0.36 1.39
N GLY A 308 6.74 1.13 0.42
CA GLY A 308 6.40 2.55 0.60
C GLY A 308 5.18 2.84 1.49
N LEU A 309 4.07 2.20 1.14
CA LEU A 309 2.75 2.52 1.66
C LEU A 309 2.11 1.28 2.28
N PHE A 310 1.76 1.31 3.56
CA PHE A 310 1.08 0.22 4.25
C PHE A 310 0.50 0.67 5.60
N ALA A 311 -0.41 -0.11 6.14
CA ALA A 311 -0.95 0.04 7.49
C ALA A 311 -0.68 -1.22 8.33
N ILE A 312 -0.29 -1.03 9.58
CA ILE A 312 -0.01 -2.12 10.52
C ILE A 312 -0.45 -1.71 11.92
N ASN A 313 -1.00 -2.64 12.69
CA ASN A 313 -1.30 -2.37 14.10
C ASN A 313 -0.02 -1.98 14.85
N LYS A 314 -0.06 -0.88 15.62
CA LYS A 314 1.11 -0.33 16.31
C LYS A 314 1.78 -1.36 17.23
N LYS A 315 0.98 -2.03 18.08
CA LYS A 315 1.47 -3.05 19.02
C LYS A 315 2.07 -4.25 18.29
N TRP A 316 1.46 -4.65 17.17
CA TRP A 316 2.01 -5.73 16.36
C TRP A 316 3.36 -5.35 15.74
N PHE A 317 3.49 -4.12 15.24
CA PHE A 317 4.76 -3.65 14.70
C PHE A 317 5.86 -3.57 15.78
N GLU A 318 5.49 -3.18 17.01
CA GLU A 318 6.38 -3.21 18.18
C GLU A 318 6.78 -4.65 18.57
N GLU A 319 5.84 -5.59 18.61
CA GLU A 319 6.09 -7.02 18.89
C GLU A 319 7.04 -7.65 17.86
N LEU A 320 6.98 -7.22 16.59
CA LEU A 320 7.92 -7.61 15.54
C LEU A 320 9.30 -6.92 15.66
N GLY A 321 9.46 -6.01 16.61
CA GLY A 321 10.68 -5.25 16.84
C GLY A 321 10.89 -4.08 15.87
N TYR A 322 9.81 -3.55 15.28
CA TYR A 322 9.85 -2.57 14.18
C TYR A 322 10.69 -3.09 12.99
N TYR A 323 11.23 -2.18 12.17
CA TYR A 323 12.30 -2.53 11.23
C TYR A 323 13.61 -2.84 11.97
N ASP A 324 14.41 -3.75 11.42
CA ASP A 324 15.77 -4.03 11.90
C ASP A 324 16.61 -2.72 11.95
N PRO A 325 17.11 -2.31 13.14
CA PRO A 325 17.93 -1.11 13.28
C PRO A 325 19.28 -1.18 12.53
N GLY A 326 19.71 -2.37 12.11
CA GLY A 326 20.88 -2.59 11.28
C GLY A 326 20.70 -2.18 9.82
N LEU A 327 19.46 -2.05 9.34
CA LEU A 327 19.17 -1.58 7.98
C LEU A 327 19.45 -0.08 7.85
N GLN A 328 20.01 0.29 6.69
CA GLN A 328 20.49 1.65 6.45
C GLN A 328 19.82 2.26 5.25
N ILE A 329 19.36 3.50 5.43
CA ILE A 329 18.86 4.40 4.39
C ILE A 329 17.66 3.88 3.62
N TRP A 330 17.83 2.93 2.71
CA TRP A 330 16.79 2.46 1.79
C TRP A 330 17.14 1.09 1.24
N GLY A 331 16.12 0.23 1.08
CA GLY A 331 16.20 -1.05 0.40
C GLY A 331 16.35 -2.21 1.39
N GLY A 332 15.54 -3.24 1.16
CA GLY A 332 15.56 -4.48 1.94
C GLY A 332 14.54 -4.51 3.07
N GLU A 333 14.09 -3.35 3.56
CA GLU A 333 13.15 -3.24 4.67
C GLU A 333 11.79 -3.87 4.36
N GLN A 334 11.36 -3.81 3.11
CA GLN A 334 10.11 -4.41 2.68
C GLN A 334 10.14 -5.94 2.74
N TYR A 335 11.28 -6.56 2.44
CA TYR A 335 11.44 -8.02 2.52
C TYR A 335 11.59 -8.47 3.96
N GLU A 336 12.43 -7.76 4.72
CA GLU A 336 12.66 -8.04 6.14
C GLU A 336 11.34 -8.02 6.92
N LEU A 337 10.53 -6.99 6.74
CA LEU A 337 9.21 -6.90 7.37
C LEU A 337 8.24 -7.95 6.82
N SER A 338 8.24 -8.21 5.50
CA SER A 338 7.36 -9.24 4.93
C SER A 338 7.64 -10.62 5.51
N PHE A 339 8.92 -10.97 5.62
CA PHE A 339 9.38 -12.24 6.16
C PHE A 339 9.05 -12.37 7.63
N LYS A 340 9.28 -11.32 8.43
CA LYS A 340 8.84 -11.27 9.83
C LYS A 340 7.34 -11.54 9.96
N ILE A 341 6.51 -10.81 9.21
CA ILE A 341 5.06 -10.95 9.30
C ILE A 341 4.62 -12.38 9.00
N TRP A 342 5.01 -12.94 7.86
CA TRP A 342 4.57 -14.28 7.46
C TRP A 342 5.14 -15.37 8.36
N GLN A 343 6.43 -15.31 8.71
CA GLN A 343 7.08 -16.36 9.51
C GLN A 343 6.74 -16.28 11.00
N CYS A 344 6.21 -15.16 11.49
CA CYS A 344 5.75 -14.98 12.87
C CYS A 344 4.22 -15.09 13.03
N GLY A 345 3.52 -15.68 12.04
CA GLY A 345 2.09 -16.00 12.12
C GLY A 345 1.15 -14.83 11.85
N GLY A 346 1.65 -13.78 11.20
CA GLY A 346 0.85 -12.70 10.61
C GLY A 346 0.59 -12.93 9.12
N GLY A 347 0.04 -11.91 8.46
CA GLY A 347 -0.17 -11.96 7.01
C GLY A 347 -0.22 -10.57 6.39
N ILE A 348 -0.01 -10.52 5.08
CA ILE A 348 0.01 -9.28 4.30
C ILE A 348 -1.13 -9.34 3.30
N LEU A 349 -2.01 -8.34 3.33
CA LEU A 349 -3.14 -8.24 2.42
C LEU A 349 -3.03 -6.98 1.57
N PHE A 350 -3.13 -7.15 0.25
CA PHE A 350 -3.37 -6.03 -0.65
C PHE A 350 -4.88 -5.78 -0.68
N VAL A 351 -5.28 -4.51 -0.62
CA VAL A 351 -6.68 -4.09 -0.42
C VAL A 351 -7.16 -3.35 -1.67
N PRO A 352 -7.91 -4.01 -2.59
CA PRO A 352 -8.32 -3.41 -3.86
C PRO A 352 -9.18 -2.15 -3.75
N CYS A 353 -9.90 -1.95 -2.64
CA CYS A 353 -10.72 -0.75 -2.45
C CYS A 353 -9.98 0.43 -1.80
N SER A 354 -8.72 0.22 -1.38
CA SER A 354 -7.87 1.28 -0.85
C SER A 354 -6.85 1.66 -1.90
N HIS A 355 -6.93 2.90 -2.41
CA HIS A 355 -6.04 3.40 -3.45
C HIS A 355 -5.27 4.63 -2.96
N VAL A 356 -3.99 4.69 -3.30
CA VAL A 356 -3.14 5.86 -3.05
C VAL A 356 -2.26 6.11 -4.27
N GLY A 357 -2.35 7.31 -4.85
CA GLY A 357 -1.47 7.74 -5.92
C GLY A 357 -0.08 8.08 -5.39
N HIS A 358 0.95 7.71 -6.12
CA HIS A 358 2.35 7.95 -5.79
C HIS A 358 3.10 8.53 -7.00
N VAL A 359 3.91 9.57 -6.79
CA VAL A 359 4.73 10.17 -7.86
C VAL A 359 5.99 9.33 -8.09
N TYR A 360 6.07 8.62 -9.21
CA TYR A 360 7.26 7.84 -9.57
C TYR A 360 8.38 8.73 -10.13
N ARG A 361 9.46 8.89 -9.38
CA ARG A 361 10.59 9.75 -9.78
C ARG A 361 11.34 9.20 -10.99
N SER A 362 11.90 10.10 -11.80
CA SER A 362 12.84 9.74 -12.86
C SER A 362 14.21 9.30 -12.34
N HIS A 363 14.60 9.76 -11.16
CA HIS A 363 15.85 9.44 -10.49
C HIS A 363 15.72 9.73 -8.98
N MET A 364 16.65 9.20 -8.18
CA MET A 364 16.79 9.60 -6.78
C MET A 364 17.50 10.97 -6.71
N PRO A 365 16.85 12.03 -6.20
CA PRO A 365 17.44 13.37 -6.14
C PRO A 365 18.41 13.57 -4.95
N TYR A 366 18.60 12.56 -4.12
CA TYR A 366 19.46 12.63 -2.92
C TYR A 366 20.43 11.45 -2.90
N GLY A 367 21.67 11.70 -2.47
CA GLY A 367 22.67 10.66 -2.27
C GLY A 367 22.50 9.91 -0.94
N PHE A 368 23.16 8.77 -0.82
CA PHE A 368 23.17 7.93 0.39
C PHE A 368 24.02 8.50 1.55
N GLY A 369 24.48 9.76 1.49
CA GLY A 369 25.34 10.35 2.52
C GLY A 369 26.58 9.51 2.85
N LYS A 370 27.09 9.63 4.09
CA LYS A 370 28.15 8.76 4.60
C LYS A 370 27.54 7.46 5.14
N LEU A 371 27.57 6.41 4.32
CA LEU A 371 27.27 5.05 4.75
C LEU A 371 28.30 4.59 5.77
N SER A 372 27.86 3.95 6.87
CA SER A 372 28.80 3.44 7.87
C SER A 372 29.46 2.15 7.36
N GLY A 373 30.45 2.29 6.47
CA GLY A 373 31.43 1.25 6.14
C GLY A 373 30.93 -0.11 5.63
N LYS A 374 29.63 -0.27 5.34
CA LYS A 374 29.05 -1.52 4.80
C LYS A 374 28.43 -1.25 3.43
N PRO A 375 28.55 -2.20 2.47
CA PRO A 375 28.08 -1.98 1.11
C PRO A 375 26.56 -1.77 1.07
N VAL A 376 26.13 -0.73 0.36
CA VAL A 376 24.72 -0.57 -0.05
C VAL A 376 24.49 -1.43 -1.28
N ILE A 377 23.62 -2.44 -1.15
CA ILE A 377 23.05 -3.13 -2.29
C ILE A 377 21.87 -2.28 -2.76
N SER A 378 22.14 -1.34 -3.67
CA SER A 378 21.08 -0.64 -4.39
C SER A 378 20.52 -1.58 -5.45
N THR A 379 19.25 -1.96 -5.33
CA THR A 379 18.55 -2.85 -6.26
C THR A 379 17.71 -2.11 -7.31
N VAL A 380 17.90 -0.79 -7.48
CA VAL A 380 17.16 -0.04 -8.51
C VAL A 380 17.82 -0.22 -9.87
N ILE A 381 17.33 -1.18 -10.66
CA ILE A 381 17.49 -1.15 -12.12
C ILE A 381 16.33 -0.29 -12.66
N THR A 382 16.67 0.92 -13.09
CA THR A 382 15.81 1.79 -13.90
C THR A 382 15.30 0.98 -15.10
N HIS A 383 13.98 0.79 -15.20
CA HIS A 383 13.40 0.28 -16.44
C HIS A 383 13.42 1.45 -17.43
N SER A 384 14.29 1.33 -18.44
CA SER A 384 14.32 2.16 -19.64
C SER A 384 13.13 1.88 -20.56
#